data_AF-Q63XJ1-F1
#
_entry.id   AF-Q63XJ1-F1
#
_cell.length_a   1.000
_cell.length_b   1.000
_cell.length_c   1.000
_cell.angle_alpha   90.00
_cell.angle_beta   90.00
_cell.angle_gamma   90.00
#
_symmetry.space_group_name_H-M   'P 1'
#
loop_
_entity.id
_entity.type
_entity.pdbx_description
1 polymer ?
#
loop_
_entity_poly.entity_id
_entity_poly.type
_entity_poly.pdbx_seq_one_letter_code
_entity_poly.pdbx_strand_id
1 'polypeptide(L)'
;MPKLHEAVANGLSERLRTIRKRAGLSQDELAARASLARTNLASVEQGRRANLRLSTLSRLADVLGVDVLDFFCDRPVGEQEPAGEDAPARVIANVKRLRSEAGLSQEALSVKAHRFRTYVGRLENEAASPMVVDLQDLADALGISIPALLEPSQHKAK
;
A
#
# COMPACT_ATOMS: atom_id res chain seq x y z
N MET A 1 -15.78 10.78 7.90
CA MET A 1 -14.56 9.97 8.14
C MET A 1 -14.36 9.12 6.91
N PRO A 2 -13.23 9.25 6.19
CA PRO A 2 -12.96 8.41 5.04
C PRO A 2 -12.98 6.94 5.44
N LYS A 3 -13.61 6.10 4.60
CA LYS A 3 -13.74 4.67 4.81
C LYS A 3 -13.06 3.96 3.65
N LEU A 4 -12.32 2.90 3.96
CA LEU A 4 -11.77 2.02 2.94
C LEU A 4 -12.91 1.42 2.13
N HIS A 5 -12.84 1.53 0.80
CA HIS A 5 -13.82 0.92 -0.09
C HIS A 5 -13.80 -0.60 0.10
N GLU A 6 -14.98 -1.20 0.18
CA GLU A 6 -15.14 -2.62 0.45
C GLU A 6 -14.42 -3.48 -0.61
N ALA A 7 -14.46 -3.07 -1.88
CA ALA A 7 -13.73 -3.75 -2.96
C ALA A 7 -12.21 -3.73 -2.75
N VAL A 8 -11.64 -2.62 -2.28
CA VAL A 8 -10.20 -2.52 -1.98
C VAL A 8 -9.85 -3.40 -0.79
N ALA A 9 -10.68 -3.37 0.26
CA ALA A 9 -10.51 -4.22 1.44
C ALA A 9 -10.53 -5.71 1.07
N ASN A 10 -11.55 -6.16 0.35
CA ASN A 10 -11.70 -7.56 -0.05
C ASN A 10 -10.57 -8.01 -0.97
N GLY A 11 -10.23 -7.20 -1.99
CA GLY A 11 -9.13 -7.52 -2.90
C GLY A 11 -7.78 -7.65 -2.19
N LEU A 12 -7.47 -6.75 -1.25
CA LEU A 12 -6.28 -6.84 -0.41
C LEU A 12 -6.28 -8.12 0.44
N SER A 13 -7.38 -8.40 1.12
CA SER A 13 -7.53 -9.58 1.99
C SER A 13 -7.37 -10.89 1.23
N GLU A 14 -8.01 -11.01 0.06
CA GLU A 14 -7.96 -12.19 -0.79
C GLU A 14 -6.56 -12.42 -1.37
N ARG A 15 -5.89 -11.35 -1.86
CA ARG A 15 -4.53 -11.43 -2.39
C ARG A 15 -3.52 -11.81 -1.31
N LEU A 16 -3.56 -11.15 -0.15
CA LEU A 16 -2.68 -11.49 0.98
C LEU A 16 -2.84 -12.97 1.38
N ARG A 17 -4.08 -13.45 1.50
CA ARG A 17 -4.37 -14.85 1.83
C ARG A 17 -3.84 -15.81 0.75
N THR A 18 -3.98 -15.44 -0.51
CA THR A 18 -3.54 -16.25 -1.66
C THR A 18 -2.03 -16.36 -1.70
N ILE A 19 -1.32 -15.24 -1.59
CA ILE A 19 0.16 -15.20 -1.58
C ILE A 19 0.70 -15.99 -0.39
N ARG A 20 0.13 -15.78 0.82
CA ARG A 20 0.54 -16.55 2.02
C ARG A 20 0.43 -18.05 1.80
N LYS A 21 -0.70 -18.53 1.27
CA LYS A 21 -0.90 -19.97 1.02
C LYS A 21 0.09 -20.52 0.01
N ARG A 22 0.42 -19.76 -1.04
CA ARG A 22 1.44 -20.14 -2.04
C ARG A 22 2.83 -20.23 -1.42
N ALA A 23 3.15 -19.33 -0.50
CA ALA A 23 4.39 -19.37 0.28
C ALA A 23 4.43 -20.50 1.33
N GLY A 24 3.36 -21.30 1.47
CA GLY A 24 3.30 -22.44 2.39
C GLY A 24 3.20 -22.06 3.87
N LEU A 25 2.98 -20.79 4.20
CA LEU A 25 2.93 -20.32 5.58
C LEU A 25 1.52 -20.40 6.16
N SER A 26 1.39 -20.81 7.41
CA SER A 26 0.18 -20.62 8.20
C SER A 26 -0.01 -19.15 8.61
N GLN A 27 -1.21 -18.81 9.10
CA GLN A 27 -1.46 -17.48 9.66
C GLN A 27 -0.57 -17.20 10.89
N ASP A 28 -0.24 -18.23 11.66
CA ASP A 28 0.60 -18.06 12.85
C ASP A 28 2.03 -17.74 12.45
N GLU A 29 2.57 -18.50 11.49
CA GLU A 29 3.94 -18.32 10.99
C GLU A 29 4.14 -16.96 10.31
N LEU A 30 3.22 -16.55 9.43
CA LEU A 30 3.32 -15.23 8.79
C LEU A 30 3.21 -14.12 9.84
N ALA A 31 2.25 -14.21 10.76
CA ALA A 31 2.08 -13.19 11.79
C ALA A 31 3.31 -13.08 12.70
N ALA A 32 3.85 -14.22 13.15
CA ALA A 32 5.06 -14.24 13.98
C ALA A 32 6.26 -13.62 13.26
N ARG A 33 6.53 -14.03 12.01
CA ARG A 33 7.64 -13.49 11.20
C ARG A 33 7.47 -12.00 10.87
N ALA A 34 6.24 -11.54 10.69
CA ALA A 34 5.94 -10.15 10.42
C ALA A 34 5.79 -9.29 11.69
N SER A 35 6.02 -9.84 12.89
CA SER A 35 5.79 -9.16 14.18
C SER A 35 4.37 -8.60 14.30
N LEU A 36 3.38 -9.46 14.07
CA LEU A 36 1.94 -9.21 14.19
C LEU A 36 1.29 -10.27 15.08
N ALA A 37 0.19 -9.90 15.74
CA ALA A 37 -0.67 -10.89 16.38
C ALA A 37 -1.39 -11.73 15.32
N ARG A 38 -1.42 -13.06 15.47
CA ARG A 38 -2.18 -13.99 14.61
C ARG A 38 -3.63 -13.53 14.40
N THR A 39 -4.30 -13.06 15.46
CA THR A 39 -5.69 -12.59 15.41
C THR A 39 -5.87 -11.36 14.51
N ASN A 40 -4.86 -10.48 14.44
CA ASN A 40 -4.87 -9.34 13.53
C ASN A 40 -4.74 -9.81 12.09
N LEU A 41 -3.78 -10.70 11.78
CA LEU A 41 -3.65 -11.26 10.43
C LEU A 41 -4.92 -12.00 10.00
N ALA A 42 -5.50 -12.82 10.87
CA ALA A 42 -6.75 -13.50 10.58
C ALA A 42 -7.90 -12.52 10.29
N SER A 43 -8.00 -11.42 11.05
CA SER A 43 -9.01 -10.37 10.82
C SER A 43 -8.79 -9.62 9.51
N VAL A 44 -7.52 -9.43 9.11
CA VAL A 44 -7.17 -8.85 7.80
C VAL A 44 -7.60 -9.79 6.69
N GLU A 45 -7.23 -11.07 6.73
CA GLU A 45 -7.61 -12.05 5.68
C GLU A 45 -9.13 -12.29 5.58
N GLN A 46 -9.88 -11.94 6.61
CA GLN A 46 -11.35 -12.00 6.65
C GLN A 46 -12.03 -10.69 6.17
N GLY A 47 -11.27 -9.68 5.76
CA GLY A 47 -11.81 -8.37 5.33
C GLY A 47 -12.21 -7.42 6.47
N ARG A 48 -12.19 -7.86 7.73
CA ARG A 48 -12.68 -7.08 8.89
C ARG A 48 -11.76 -5.94 9.31
N ARG A 49 -10.44 -6.08 9.08
CA ARG A 49 -9.39 -5.10 9.49
C ARG A 49 -8.37 -4.83 8.39
N ALA A 50 -8.83 -4.71 7.14
CA ALA A 50 -7.94 -4.54 5.97
C ALA A 50 -7.25 -3.17 5.88
N ASN A 51 -7.68 -2.16 6.66
CA ASN A 51 -7.03 -0.85 6.67
C ASN A 51 -5.71 -0.87 7.47
N LEU A 52 -4.66 -1.38 6.85
CA LEU A 52 -3.32 -1.50 7.43
C LEU A 52 -2.46 -0.27 7.16
N ARG A 53 -1.42 -0.08 7.97
CA ARG A 53 -0.33 0.85 7.64
C ARG A 53 0.49 0.27 6.49
N LEU A 54 1.00 1.13 5.61
CA LEU A 54 1.89 0.74 4.52
C LEU A 54 3.14 0.02 5.06
N SER A 55 3.72 0.48 6.17
CA SER A 55 4.85 -0.20 6.82
C SER A 55 4.53 -1.61 7.33
N THR A 56 3.27 -1.89 7.66
CA THR A 56 2.85 -3.26 8.00
C THR A 56 2.71 -4.12 6.74
N LEU A 57 2.24 -3.54 5.64
CA LEU A 57 2.21 -4.23 4.35
C LEU A 57 3.62 -4.54 3.85
N SER A 58 4.57 -3.61 3.98
CA SER A 58 5.99 -3.86 3.65
C SER A 58 6.55 -5.07 4.38
N ARG A 59 6.40 -5.12 5.71
CA ARG A 59 6.86 -6.28 6.51
C ARG A 59 6.21 -7.60 6.09
N LEU A 60 4.93 -7.59 5.73
CA LEU A 60 4.24 -8.78 5.23
C LEU A 60 4.81 -9.21 3.86
N ALA A 61 5.05 -8.25 2.96
CA ALA A 61 5.64 -8.49 1.65
C ALA A 61 7.06 -9.05 1.77
N ASP A 62 7.89 -8.50 2.67
CA ASP A 62 9.26 -8.97 2.94
C ASP A 62 9.28 -10.43 3.38
N VAL A 63 8.40 -10.81 4.31
CA VAL A 63 8.30 -12.21 4.79
C VAL A 63 7.79 -13.16 3.70
N LEU A 64 6.91 -12.66 2.82
CA LEU A 64 6.31 -13.43 1.74
C LEU A 64 7.18 -13.48 0.48
N GLY A 65 8.26 -12.69 0.41
CA GLY A 65 9.14 -12.61 -0.75
C GLY A 65 8.48 -12.00 -1.98
N VAL A 66 7.60 -11.02 -1.80
CA VAL A 66 6.86 -10.34 -2.89
C VAL A 66 6.96 -8.82 -2.79
N ASP A 67 6.42 -8.09 -3.76
CA ASP A 67 6.24 -6.64 -3.66
C ASP A 67 4.92 -6.32 -2.94
N VAL A 68 4.88 -5.23 -2.17
CA VAL A 68 3.62 -4.64 -1.64
C VAL A 68 2.58 -4.40 -2.75
N LEU A 69 3.04 -4.08 -3.97
CA LEU A 69 2.20 -3.93 -5.15
C LEU A 69 1.33 -5.19 -5.43
N ASP A 70 1.86 -6.39 -5.14
CA ASP A 70 1.16 -7.67 -5.36
C ASP A 70 -0.08 -7.85 -4.49
N PHE A 71 -0.23 -7.05 -3.43
CA PHE A 71 -1.46 -7.03 -2.64
C PHE A 71 -2.60 -6.24 -3.32
N PHE A 72 -2.28 -5.41 -4.32
CA PHE A 72 -3.24 -4.50 -4.95
C PHE A 72 -3.53 -4.82 -6.42
N CYS A 73 -2.71 -5.65 -7.08
CA CYS A 73 -2.94 -6.10 -8.46
C CYS A 73 -2.69 -7.61 -8.62
N ASP A 74 -3.27 -8.20 -9.67
CA ASP A 74 -3.05 -9.61 -10.02
C ASP A 74 -1.91 -9.72 -11.03
N ARG A 75 -0.68 -9.83 -10.53
CA ARG A 75 0.51 -10.11 -11.37
C ARG A 75 0.75 -11.62 -11.48
N PRO A 76 1.28 -12.12 -12.62
CA PRO A 76 1.70 -13.51 -12.74
C PRO A 76 2.68 -13.90 -11.63
N VAL A 77 2.56 -15.11 -11.09
CA VAL A 77 3.38 -15.57 -9.95
C VAL A 77 4.88 -15.43 -10.21
N GLY A 78 5.34 -15.68 -11.43
CA GLY A 78 6.76 -15.55 -11.80
C GLY A 78 7.28 -14.11 -11.87
N GLU A 79 6.40 -13.10 -11.70
CA GLU A 79 6.75 -11.68 -11.65
C GLU A 79 6.61 -11.09 -10.23
N GLN A 80 6.07 -11.87 -9.28
CA GLN A 80 5.88 -11.46 -7.88
C GLN A 80 7.20 -11.60 -7.12
N GLU A 81 8.10 -10.66 -7.34
CA GLU A 81 9.41 -10.60 -6.71
C GLU A 81 9.51 -9.31 -5.88
N PRO A 82 10.35 -9.28 -4.82
CA PRO A 82 10.61 -8.06 -4.06
C PRO A 82 11.18 -6.96 -4.96
N ALA A 83 10.64 -5.75 -4.90
CA ALA A 83 11.18 -4.62 -5.67
C ALA A 83 12.57 -4.16 -5.20
N GLY A 84 12.99 -4.52 -3.98
CA GLY A 84 14.23 -4.03 -3.37
C GLY A 84 14.23 -2.54 -3.00
N GLU A 85 13.11 -1.85 -3.21
CA GLU A 85 12.89 -0.44 -2.84
C GLU A 85 11.93 -0.35 -1.65
N ASP A 86 12.14 0.65 -0.78
CA ASP A 86 11.25 0.93 0.34
C ASP A 86 9.89 1.45 -0.17
N ALA A 87 8.82 0.70 0.10
CA ALA A 87 7.48 1.02 -0.43
C ALA A 87 6.96 2.41 0.02
N PRO A 88 7.12 2.86 1.29
CA PRO A 88 6.86 4.24 1.69
C PRO A 88 7.61 5.29 0.85
N ALA A 89 8.92 5.16 0.69
CA ALA A 89 9.71 6.10 -0.13
C ALA A 89 9.20 6.14 -1.57
N ARG A 90 8.88 4.98 -2.15
CA ARG A 90 8.31 4.84 -3.50
C ARG A 90 6.95 5.56 -3.62
N VAL A 91 6.05 5.37 -2.66
CA VAL A 91 4.76 6.07 -2.62
C VAL A 91 4.97 7.58 -2.53
N ILE A 92 5.89 8.05 -1.70
CA ILE A 92 6.20 9.48 -1.56
C ILE A 92 6.68 10.06 -2.89
N ALA A 93 7.63 9.38 -3.56
CA ALA A 93 8.14 9.80 -4.86
C ALA A 93 7.03 9.85 -5.93
N ASN A 94 6.20 8.81 -6.00
CA ASN A 94 5.09 8.74 -6.95
C ASN A 94 4.01 9.79 -6.67
N VAL A 95 3.60 9.98 -5.42
CA VAL A 95 2.64 11.03 -5.04
C VAL A 95 3.19 12.40 -5.41
N LYS A 96 4.45 12.70 -5.10
CA LYS A 96 5.08 13.98 -5.46
C LYS A 96 5.08 14.22 -6.97
N ARG A 97 5.47 13.20 -7.76
CA ARG A 97 5.51 13.25 -9.22
C ARG A 97 4.13 13.46 -9.82
N LEU A 98 3.18 12.58 -9.51
CA LEU A 98 1.81 12.60 -10.05
C LEU A 98 1.05 13.87 -9.65
N ARG A 99 1.27 14.35 -8.43
CA ARG A 99 0.72 15.63 -7.96
C ARG A 99 1.24 16.80 -8.81
N SER A 100 2.54 16.85 -9.09
CA SER A 100 3.14 17.90 -9.92
C SER A 100 2.69 17.83 -11.38
N GLU A 101 2.58 16.63 -11.96
CA GLU A 101 2.03 16.41 -13.31
C GLU A 101 0.57 16.89 -13.41
N ALA A 102 -0.21 16.70 -12.34
CA ALA A 102 -1.58 17.19 -12.24
C ALA A 102 -1.69 18.69 -11.89
N GLY A 103 -0.58 19.42 -11.73
CA GLY A 103 -0.57 20.84 -11.39
C GLY A 103 -1.08 21.15 -9.97
N LEU A 104 -1.09 20.18 -9.07
CA LEU A 104 -1.63 20.33 -7.71
C LEU A 104 -0.55 20.76 -6.72
N SER A 105 -0.88 21.66 -5.79
CA SER A 105 -0.05 21.91 -4.60
C SER A 105 -0.24 20.80 -3.56
N GLN A 106 0.67 20.69 -2.57
CA GLN A 106 0.53 19.74 -1.46
C GLN A 106 -0.79 19.95 -0.70
N GLU A 107 -1.16 21.20 -0.45
CA GLU A 107 -2.43 21.55 0.18
C GLU A 107 -3.63 21.18 -0.71
N ALA A 108 -3.56 21.49 -2.01
CA ALA A 108 -4.64 21.17 -2.94
C ALA A 108 -4.89 19.66 -3.02
N LEU A 109 -3.83 18.84 -3.11
CA LEU A 109 -3.99 17.38 -3.09
C LEU A 109 -4.52 16.90 -1.74
N SER A 110 -4.05 17.45 -0.61
CA SER A 110 -4.54 17.06 0.72
C SER A 110 -6.04 17.31 0.85
N VAL A 111 -6.51 18.49 0.43
CA VAL A 111 -7.93 18.84 0.48
C VAL A 111 -8.75 17.97 -0.48
N LYS A 112 -8.26 17.74 -1.70
CA LYS A 112 -8.91 16.88 -2.69
C LYS A 112 -9.02 15.42 -2.23
N ALA A 113 -8.04 14.93 -1.48
CA ALA A 113 -8.04 13.61 -0.83
C ALA A 113 -8.82 13.59 0.50
N HIS A 114 -9.62 14.61 0.80
CA HIS A 114 -10.38 14.73 2.05
C HIS A 114 -9.53 14.62 3.33
N ARG A 115 -8.26 15.03 3.25
CA ARG A 115 -7.31 15.04 4.38
C ARG A 115 -7.06 16.45 4.88
N PHE A 116 -6.47 16.52 6.07
CA PHE A 116 -6.04 17.80 6.62
C PHE A 116 -5.00 18.42 5.68
N ARG A 117 -5.09 19.73 5.43
CA ARG A 117 -4.28 20.46 4.43
C ARG A 117 -2.77 20.24 4.49
N THR A 118 -2.22 19.84 5.64
CA THR A 118 -0.78 19.56 5.81
C THR A 118 -0.40 18.09 5.60
N TYR A 119 -1.35 17.21 5.29
CA TYR A 119 -1.13 15.76 5.22
C TYR A 119 -0.09 15.39 4.15
N VAL A 120 -0.26 15.84 2.91
CA VAL A 120 0.69 15.54 1.83
C VAL A 120 2.06 16.12 2.13
N GLY A 121 2.14 17.32 2.72
CA GLY A 121 3.42 17.88 3.16
C GLY A 121 4.10 17.02 4.23
N ARG A 122 3.35 16.45 5.17
CA ARG A 122 3.90 15.50 6.15
C ARG A 122 4.31 14.18 5.52
N LEU A 123 3.52 13.68 4.56
CA LEU A 123 3.84 12.46 3.81
C LEU A 123 5.14 12.65 3.02
N GLU A 124 5.25 13.73 2.25
CA GLU A 124 6.43 14.01 1.39
C GLU A 124 7.72 14.27 2.18
N ASN A 125 7.62 14.60 3.48
CA ASN A 125 8.75 14.76 4.38
C ASN A 125 8.92 13.56 5.34
N GLU A 126 8.32 12.40 5.03
CA GLU A 126 8.41 11.16 5.80
C GLU A 126 7.87 11.26 7.25
N ALA A 127 7.19 12.37 7.58
CA ALA A 127 6.60 12.64 8.89
C ALA A 127 5.20 12.02 9.07
N ALA A 128 4.75 11.21 8.11
CA ALA A 128 3.51 10.44 8.16
C ALA A 128 3.68 9.09 7.46
N SER A 129 3.27 8.01 8.13
CA SER A 129 3.15 6.67 7.54
C SER A 129 1.71 6.44 7.09
N PRO A 130 1.45 6.30 5.78
CA PRO A 130 0.10 6.20 5.25
C PRO A 130 -0.56 4.85 5.57
N MET A 131 -1.87 4.85 5.72
CA MET A 131 -2.71 3.65 5.72
C MET A 131 -3.28 3.34 4.33
N VAL A 132 -3.84 2.16 4.12
CA VAL A 132 -4.48 1.79 2.84
C VAL A 132 -5.59 2.78 2.44
N VAL A 133 -6.41 3.23 3.40
CA VAL A 133 -7.43 4.25 3.13
C VAL A 133 -6.82 5.59 2.68
N ASP A 134 -5.60 5.90 3.13
CA ASP A 134 -4.90 7.10 2.66
C ASP A 134 -4.43 6.94 1.22
N LEU A 135 -3.92 5.75 0.86
CA LEU A 135 -3.54 5.45 -0.54
C LEU A 135 -4.75 5.51 -1.47
N GLN A 136 -5.90 5.01 -1.02
CA GLN A 136 -7.16 5.11 -1.75
C GLN A 136 -7.55 6.57 -1.98
N ASP A 137 -7.63 7.37 -0.91
CA ASP A 137 -8.05 8.77 -1.03
C ASP A 137 -7.09 9.59 -1.92
N LEU A 138 -5.78 9.32 -1.84
CA LEU A 138 -4.79 9.95 -2.72
C LEU A 138 -4.96 9.52 -4.18
N ALA A 139 -5.19 8.22 -4.43
CA ALA A 139 -5.40 7.68 -5.77
C ALA A 139 -6.68 8.26 -6.40
N ASP A 140 -7.78 8.29 -5.64
CA ASP A 140 -9.05 8.88 -6.06
C ASP A 140 -8.89 10.38 -6.37
N ALA A 141 -8.17 11.12 -5.52
CA ALA A 141 -7.89 12.54 -5.74
C ALA A 141 -7.02 12.79 -6.98
N LEU A 142 -6.09 11.88 -7.29
CA LEU A 142 -5.25 11.96 -8.49
C LEU A 142 -5.92 11.37 -9.74
N GLY A 143 -7.07 10.70 -9.61
CA GLY A 143 -7.78 10.06 -10.72
C GLY A 143 -7.08 8.81 -11.25
N ILE A 144 -6.37 8.08 -10.38
CA ILE A 144 -5.60 6.89 -10.72
C ILE A 144 -5.96 5.71 -9.81
N SER A 145 -5.36 4.55 -10.03
CA SER A 145 -5.50 3.37 -9.17
C SER A 145 -4.43 3.33 -8.06
N ILE A 146 -4.69 2.60 -6.98
CA ILE A 146 -3.69 2.37 -5.90
C ILE A 146 -2.39 1.75 -6.45
N PRO A 147 -2.41 0.74 -7.34
CA PRO A 147 -1.21 0.22 -7.97
C PRO A 147 -0.28 1.29 -8.57
N ALA A 148 -0.83 2.33 -9.22
CA ALA A 148 -0.02 3.39 -9.83
C ALA A 148 0.77 4.23 -8.79
N LEU A 149 0.34 4.27 -7.53
CA LEU A 149 1.12 4.86 -6.44
C LEU A 149 2.28 3.97 -5.98
N LEU A 150 2.18 2.66 -6.23
CA LEU A 150 3.11 1.62 -5.78
C LEU A 150 4.01 1.11 -6.91
N GLU A 151 3.85 1.56 -8.15
CA GLU A 151 4.73 1.15 -9.24
C GLU A 151 6.19 1.58 -8.98
N PRO A 152 7.18 0.71 -9.25
CA PRO A 152 8.59 1.08 -9.20
C PRO A 152 8.84 2.33 -10.04
N SER A 153 9.64 3.25 -9.52
CA SER A 153 10.01 4.45 -10.29
C SER A 153 10.71 4.01 -11.59
N GLN A 154 10.17 4.37 -12.75
CA GLN A 154 10.68 3.96 -14.08
C GLN A 154 12.08 4.52 -14.42
N HIS A 155 12.87 4.95 -13.43
CA HIS A 155 14.26 5.36 -13.63
C HIS A 155 15.20 4.21 -13.29
N LYS A 156 15.28 3.22 -14.19
CA LYS A 156 16.61 2.69 -14.51
C LYS A 156 17.33 3.81 -15.24
N ALA A 157 18.11 4.62 -14.51
CA ALA A 157 19.15 5.42 -15.14
C ALA A 157 20.03 4.45 -15.94
N LYS A 158 19.95 4.57 -17.26
CA LYS A 158 20.80 3.87 -18.20
C LYS A 158 22.18 4.52 -18.21
#